data_AF-A0A3P4AUS5-F1
#
_entry.id   AF-A0A3P4AUS5-F1
#
_cell.length_a   1.000
_cell.length_b   1.000
_cell.length_c   1.000
_cell.angle_alpha   90.00
_cell.angle_beta   90.00
_cell.angle_gamma   90.00
#
_symmetry.space_group_name_H-M   'P 1'
#
loop_
_entity.id
_entity.type
_entity.pdbx_description
1 polymer ?
#
loop_
_entity_poly.entity_id
_entity_poly.type
_entity_poly.pdbx_seq_one_letter_code
_entity_poly.pdbx_strand_id
1 'polypeptide(L)'
;MVVGLLFYLLLSRSGPLGFLNLLYTPWAMVLAEATLAFPLIAAFVLSGARGRVEEVRLLVRSLGGKERHVLPTLLAESRRTLAAALAAGFGGAISEVGAATLVGGDIRHHTRVLTTAIVVETRMGELQAALALGAVLLGIALLVTAFLVILERE
;
A
#
# COMPACT_ATOMS: atom_id res chain seq x y z
N MET A 1 -8.52 1.34 -9.89
CA MET A 1 -9.97 1.17 -10.25
C MET A 1 -10.46 -0.27 -10.40
N VAL A 2 -9.89 -1.11 -11.29
CA VAL A 2 -10.41 -2.49 -11.53
C VAL A 2 -10.47 -3.33 -10.25
N VAL A 3 -9.41 -3.29 -9.43
CA VAL A 3 -9.40 -3.99 -8.13
C VAL A 3 -10.50 -3.48 -7.19
N GLY A 4 -10.72 -2.16 -7.13
CA GLY A 4 -11.82 -1.59 -6.34
C GLY A 4 -13.21 -2.05 -6.79
N LEU A 5 -13.43 -2.16 -8.10
CA LEU A 5 -14.67 -2.71 -8.65
C LEU A 5 -14.84 -4.19 -8.30
N LEU A 6 -13.76 -4.97 -8.40
CA LEU A 6 -13.78 -6.38 -8.02
C LEU A 6 -14.14 -6.55 -6.54
N PHE A 7 -13.51 -5.78 -5.66
CA PHE A 7 -13.85 -5.77 -4.22
C PHE A 7 -15.30 -5.35 -3.99
N TYR A 8 -15.77 -4.30 -4.67
CA TYR A 8 -17.17 -3.86 -4.60
C TYR A 8 -18.13 -4.99 -4.99
N LEU A 9 -17.89 -5.69 -6.11
CA LEU A 9 -18.75 -6.78 -6.56
C LEU A 9 -18.72 -7.99 -5.62
N LEU A 10 -17.55 -8.31 -5.04
CA LEU A 10 -17.42 -9.42 -4.09
C LEU A 10 -18.14 -9.14 -2.76
N LEU A 11 -17.99 -7.93 -2.23
CA LEU A 11 -18.47 -7.51 -0.90
C LEU A 11 -19.87 -6.89 -0.93
N SER A 12 -20.39 -6.55 -2.10
CA SER A 12 -21.78 -6.11 -2.27
C SER A 12 -22.75 -7.15 -1.73
N ARG A 13 -23.94 -6.73 -1.33
CA ARG A 13 -24.98 -7.61 -0.78
C ARG A 13 -25.32 -8.81 -1.68
N SER A 14 -25.26 -8.62 -2.99
CA SER A 14 -25.50 -9.68 -3.98
C SER A 14 -24.24 -10.47 -4.34
N GLY A 15 -23.09 -10.09 -3.79
CA GLY A 15 -21.80 -10.70 -4.01
C GLY A 15 -21.57 -11.95 -3.16
N PRO A 16 -20.62 -12.82 -3.57
CA PRO A 16 -20.31 -14.06 -2.85
C PRO A 16 -19.85 -13.85 -1.41
N LEU A 17 -19.23 -12.71 -1.11
CA LEU A 17 -18.77 -12.33 0.23
C LEU A 17 -19.69 -11.28 0.89
N GLY A 18 -20.86 -11.01 0.31
CA GLY A 18 -21.82 -10.02 0.80
C GLY A 18 -22.33 -10.30 2.22
N PHE A 19 -22.33 -11.57 2.65
CA PHE A 19 -22.72 -11.97 4.00
C PHE A 19 -21.81 -11.38 5.09
N LEU A 20 -20.59 -10.97 4.76
CA LEU A 20 -19.65 -10.36 5.70
C LEU A 20 -20.00 -8.90 6.05
N ASN A 21 -20.86 -8.23 5.27
CA ASN A 21 -21.25 -6.83 5.46
C ASN A 21 -20.07 -5.86 5.67
N LEU A 22 -18.93 -6.14 5.01
CA LEU A 22 -17.70 -5.35 5.15
C LEU A 22 -17.61 -4.16 4.18
N LEU A 23 -18.52 -4.05 3.20
CA LEU A 23 -18.54 -2.92 2.28
C LEU A 23 -18.76 -1.60 3.05
N TYR A 24 -18.08 -0.53 2.64
CA TYR A 24 -18.09 0.77 3.31
C TYR A 24 -17.48 0.78 4.72
N THR A 25 -16.53 -0.13 4.97
CA THR A 25 -15.73 -0.15 6.20
C THR A 25 -14.26 0.14 5.91
N PRO A 26 -13.50 0.68 6.88
CA PRO A 26 -12.05 0.85 6.76
C PRO A 26 -11.32 -0.49 6.48
N TRP A 27 -11.83 -1.60 7.02
CA TRP A 27 -11.25 -2.92 6.78
C TRP A 27 -11.28 -3.33 5.32
N ALA A 28 -12.40 -3.13 4.63
CA ALA A 28 -12.49 -3.42 3.21
C ALA A 28 -11.58 -2.50 2.37
N MET A 29 -11.43 -1.23 2.78
CA MET A 29 -10.49 -0.30 2.14
C MET A 29 -9.04 -0.79 2.24
N VAL A 30 -8.60 -1.16 3.45
CA VAL A 30 -7.25 -1.68 3.68
C VAL A 30 -6.96 -2.93 2.85
N LEU A 31 -7.92 -3.86 2.74
CA LEU A 31 -7.75 -5.06 1.92
C LEU A 31 -7.64 -4.74 0.43
N ALA A 32 -8.45 -3.80 -0.07
CA ALA A 32 -8.39 -3.37 -1.46
C ALA A 32 -7.06 -2.67 -1.78
N GLU A 33 -6.60 -1.76 -0.92
CA GLU A 33 -5.32 -1.06 -1.06
C GLU A 33 -4.12 -2.00 -0.91
N ALA A 34 -4.15 -2.92 0.05
CA ALA A 34 -3.11 -3.94 0.20
C ALA A 34 -2.99 -4.82 -1.05
N THR A 35 -4.12 -5.20 -1.66
CA THR A 35 -4.14 -5.98 -2.91
C THR A 35 -3.52 -5.20 -4.07
N LEU A 36 -3.72 -3.89 -4.12
CA LEU A 36 -3.11 -3.01 -5.13
C LEU A 36 -1.61 -2.80 -4.90
N ALA A 37 -1.19 -2.59 -3.65
CA ALA A 37 0.20 -2.34 -3.30
C ALA A 37 1.06 -3.62 -3.35
N PHE A 38 0.46 -4.79 -3.09
CA PHE A 38 1.16 -6.07 -3.03
C PHE A 38 2.02 -6.40 -4.27
N PRO A 39 1.51 -6.40 -5.52
CA PRO A 39 2.30 -6.74 -6.69
C PRO A 39 3.45 -5.75 -6.91
N LEU A 40 3.26 -4.47 -6.57
CA LEU A 40 4.29 -3.45 -6.67
C LEU A 40 5.42 -3.75 -5.68
N ILE A 41 5.09 -3.94 -4.40
CA ILE A 41 6.08 -4.28 -3.36
C ILE A 41 6.79 -5.59 -3.71
N ALA A 42 6.04 -6.62 -4.12
CA ALA A 42 6.60 -7.92 -4.47
C ALA A 42 7.58 -7.82 -5.64
N ALA A 43 7.27 -7.03 -6.68
CA ALA A 43 8.16 -6.82 -7.82
C ALA A 43 9.48 -6.16 -7.39
N PHE A 44 9.43 -5.13 -6.54
CA PHE A 44 10.63 -4.47 -6.02
C PHE A 44 11.47 -5.39 -5.14
N VAL A 45 10.84 -6.14 -4.23
CA VAL A 45 11.53 -7.12 -3.38
C VAL A 45 12.19 -8.20 -4.21
N LEU A 46 11.48 -8.77 -5.18
CA LEU A 46 12.02 -9.83 -6.03
C LEU A 46 13.18 -9.32 -6.89
N SER A 47 13.09 -8.09 -7.40
CA SER A 47 14.15 -7.46 -8.18
C SER A 47 15.43 -7.29 -7.36
N GLY A 48 15.33 -6.77 -6.13
CA GLY A 48 16.52 -6.56 -5.28
C GLY A 48 17.02 -7.80 -4.54
N ALA A 49 16.20 -8.85 -4.38
CA ALA A 49 16.59 -10.09 -3.70
C ALA A 49 17.23 -11.12 -4.63
N ARG A 50 16.92 -11.13 -5.94
CA ARG A 50 17.37 -12.17 -6.90
C ARG A 50 18.87 -12.46 -6.87
N GLY A 51 19.71 -11.43 -6.71
CA GLY A 51 21.17 -11.61 -6.62
C GLY A 51 21.68 -12.10 -5.27
N ARG A 52 20.93 -11.84 -4.18
CA ARG A 52 21.36 -12.10 -2.80
C ARG A 52 20.93 -13.45 -2.23
N VAL A 53 19.89 -14.07 -2.80
CA VAL A 53 19.34 -15.32 -2.28
C VAL A 53 20.41 -16.42 -2.20
N GLU A 54 21.21 -16.59 -3.25
CA GLU A 54 22.23 -17.64 -3.28
C GLU A 54 23.41 -17.33 -2.34
N GLU A 55 23.85 -16.07 -2.28
CA GLU A 55 24.90 -15.62 -1.34
C GLU A 55 24.50 -15.86 0.12
N VAL A 56 23.29 -15.44 0.51
CA VAL A 56 22.77 -15.63 1.87
C VAL A 56 22.63 -17.12 2.18
N ARG A 57 22.18 -17.93 1.21
CA ARG A 57 22.03 -19.37 1.39
C ARG A 57 23.37 -20.06 1.64
N LEU A 58 24.41 -19.66 0.90
CA LEU A 58 25.78 -20.16 1.09
C LEU A 58 26.34 -19.75 2.45
N LEU A 59 26.15 -18.49 2.87
CA LEU A 59 26.53 -17.97 4.19
C LEU A 59 25.85 -18.72 5.34
N VAL A 60 24.54 -18.94 5.25
CA VAL A 60 23.80 -19.69 6.27
C VAL A 60 24.32 -21.12 6.37
N ARG A 61 24.60 -21.78 5.25
CA ARG A 61 25.13 -23.16 5.24
C ARG A 61 26.55 -23.25 5.77
N SER A 62 27.43 -22.31 5.44
CA SER A 62 28.83 -22.31 5.89
C SER A 62 28.94 -22.12 7.40
N LEU A 63 28.00 -21.40 8.02
CA LEU A 63 27.89 -21.21 9.47
C LEU A 63 27.13 -22.35 10.18
N GLY A 64 26.80 -23.45 9.49
CA GLY A 64 26.08 -24.60 10.06
C GLY A 64 24.57 -24.40 10.22
N GLY A 65 24.02 -23.35 9.61
CA GLY A 65 22.59 -23.03 9.63
C GLY A 65 21.76 -23.91 8.69
N LYS A 66 20.48 -24.09 9.06
CA LYS A 66 19.45 -24.80 8.27
C LYS A 66 18.70 -23.84 7.32
N GLU A 67 18.04 -24.39 6.31
CA GLU A 67 17.26 -23.64 5.29
C GLU A 67 16.25 -22.63 5.89
N ARG A 68 15.65 -22.95 7.03
CA ARG A 68 14.72 -22.05 7.75
C ARG A 68 15.33 -20.72 8.21
N HIS A 69 16.66 -20.62 8.31
CA HIS A 69 17.35 -19.38 8.67
C HIS A 69 17.68 -18.52 7.44
N VAL A 70 17.53 -19.05 6.22
CA VAL A 70 17.83 -18.31 4.99
C VAL A 70 16.86 -17.13 4.82
N LEU A 71 15.56 -17.36 5.01
CA LEU A 71 14.54 -16.33 4.85
C LEU A 71 14.70 -15.14 5.81
N PRO A 72 14.83 -15.33 7.14
CA PRO A 72 15.02 -14.21 8.07
C PRO A 72 16.36 -13.47 7.84
N THR A 73 17.43 -14.18 7.49
CA THR A 73 18.71 -13.54 7.16
C THR A 73 18.61 -12.72 5.88
N LEU A 74 17.94 -13.25 4.85
CA LEU A 74 17.70 -12.53 3.60
C LEU A 74 16.89 -11.24 3.85
N LEU A 75 15.85 -11.30 4.68
CA LEU A 75 15.07 -10.11 5.03
C LEU A 75 15.91 -9.07 5.80
N ALA A 76 16.75 -9.51 6.74
CA ALA A 76 17.62 -8.62 7.50
C ALA A 76 18.67 -7.94 6.60
N GLU A 77 19.22 -8.67 5.64
CA GLU A 77 20.25 -8.17 4.72
C GLU A 77 19.67 -7.32 3.58
N SER A 78 18.45 -7.63 3.15
CA SER A 78 17.68 -6.87 2.17
C SER A 78 16.88 -5.71 2.78
N ARG A 79 17.18 -5.26 4.01
CA ARG A 79 16.44 -4.16 4.67
C ARG A 79 16.27 -2.91 3.81
N ARG A 80 17.31 -2.55 3.03
CA ARG A 80 17.30 -1.39 2.14
C ARG A 80 16.36 -1.59 0.95
N THR A 81 16.43 -2.76 0.33
CA THR A 81 15.49 -3.16 -0.72
C THR A 81 14.05 -3.19 -0.22
N LEU A 82 13.83 -3.65 1.02
CA LEU A 82 12.52 -3.63 1.66
C LEU A 82 12.04 -2.19 1.90
N ALA A 83 12.90 -1.30 2.39
CA ALA A 83 12.56 0.11 2.59
C ALA A 83 12.14 0.78 1.27
N ALA A 84 12.92 0.58 0.19
CA ALA A 84 12.59 1.09 -1.14
C ALA A 84 11.27 0.50 -1.68
N ALA A 85 11.05 -0.81 -1.50
CA ALA A 85 9.81 -1.46 -1.90
C ALA A 85 8.59 -0.91 -1.14
N LEU A 86 8.74 -0.66 0.16
CA LEU A 86 7.70 -0.07 1.00
C LEU A 86 7.41 1.39 0.60
N ALA A 87 8.44 2.18 0.28
CA ALA A 87 8.26 3.54 -0.21
C ALA A 87 7.48 3.57 -1.54
N ALA A 88 7.80 2.66 -2.47
CA ALA A 88 7.06 2.52 -3.72
C ALA A 88 5.60 2.09 -3.48
N GLY A 89 5.38 1.08 -2.62
CA GLY A 89 4.06 0.61 -2.23
C GLY A 89 3.21 1.71 -1.58
N PHE A 90 3.80 2.47 -0.66
CA PHE A 90 3.16 3.61 0.00
C PHE A 90 2.75 4.68 -1.01
N GLY A 91 3.65 5.08 -1.92
CA GLY A 91 3.34 6.06 -2.96
C GLY A 91 2.18 5.63 -3.86
N GLY A 92 2.12 4.33 -4.19
CA GLY A 92 0.99 3.75 -4.92
C GLY A 92 -0.32 3.77 -4.14
N ALA A 93 -0.30 3.37 -2.86
CA ALA A 93 -1.49 3.31 -2.02
C ALA A 93 -2.06 4.70 -1.68
N ILE A 94 -1.21 5.65 -1.25
CA ILE A 94 -1.65 6.99 -0.84
C ILE A 94 -2.24 7.80 -2.00
N SER A 95 -1.89 7.45 -3.25
CA SER A 95 -2.39 8.11 -4.44
C SER A 95 -3.67 7.46 -5.01
N GLU A 96 -4.08 6.30 -4.49
CA GLU A 96 -5.25 5.58 -5.03
C GLU A 96 -6.56 6.23 -4.55
N VAL A 97 -7.35 6.68 -5.53
CA VAL A 97 -8.67 7.30 -5.29
C VAL A 97 -9.80 6.29 -5.54
N GLY A 98 -9.65 5.47 -6.58
CA GLY A 98 -10.75 4.69 -7.15
C GLY A 98 -11.22 3.57 -6.23
N ALA A 99 -10.27 2.79 -5.69
CA ALA A 99 -10.59 1.73 -4.74
C ALA A 99 -11.19 2.29 -3.43
N ALA A 100 -10.60 3.37 -2.89
CA ALA A 100 -11.11 4.04 -1.70
C ALA A 100 -12.54 4.57 -1.89
N THR A 101 -12.84 5.19 -3.04
CA THR A 101 -14.21 5.66 -3.35
C THR A 101 -15.20 4.51 -3.49
N LEU A 102 -14.87 3.47 -4.28
CA LEU A 102 -15.79 2.37 -4.58
C LEU A 102 -16.07 1.49 -3.36
N VAL A 103 -15.02 1.14 -2.60
CA VAL A 103 -15.11 0.21 -1.47
C VAL A 103 -15.49 0.93 -0.18
N GLY A 104 -14.98 2.15 0.02
CA GLY A 104 -15.22 2.96 1.21
C GLY A 104 -16.50 3.78 1.16
N GLY A 105 -16.99 4.18 -0.02
CA GLY A 105 -18.24 4.92 -0.17
C GLY A 105 -18.21 6.39 0.29
N ASP A 106 -17.02 6.90 0.63
CA ASP A 106 -16.78 8.31 1.01
C ASP A 106 -17.68 8.83 2.17
N ILE A 107 -17.81 8.05 3.25
CA ILE A 107 -18.63 8.42 4.39
C ILE A 107 -17.84 9.38 5.30
N ARG A 108 -18.35 10.61 5.49
CA ARG A 108 -17.73 11.61 6.39
C ARG A 108 -17.50 11.03 7.77
N HIS A 109 -16.31 11.30 8.32
CA HIS A 109 -15.87 10.83 9.63
C HIS A 109 -15.79 9.30 9.81
N HIS A 110 -15.91 8.52 8.73
CA HIS A 110 -15.84 7.06 8.80
C HIS A 110 -14.88 6.46 7.76
N THR A 111 -15.13 6.70 6.48
CA THR A 111 -14.34 6.13 5.36
C THR A 111 -13.86 7.18 4.36
N ARG A 112 -14.19 8.45 4.57
CA ARG A 112 -13.65 9.55 3.78
C ARG A 112 -12.15 9.74 4.07
N VAL A 113 -11.35 9.68 3.02
CA VAL A 113 -9.90 9.94 3.06
C VAL A 113 -9.58 11.22 2.29
N LEU A 114 -8.36 11.73 2.45
CA LEU A 114 -7.94 12.98 1.80
C LEU A 114 -8.13 12.95 0.28
N THR A 115 -7.77 11.84 -0.37
CA THR A 115 -7.91 11.67 -1.83
C THR A 115 -9.35 11.72 -2.30
N THR A 116 -10.29 11.07 -1.59
CA THR A 116 -11.72 11.12 -1.93
C THR A 116 -12.32 12.49 -1.63
N ALA A 117 -11.91 13.12 -0.53
CA ALA A 117 -12.33 14.47 -0.18
C ALA A 117 -11.91 15.50 -1.26
N ILE A 118 -10.66 15.45 -1.73
CA ILE A 118 -10.18 16.33 -2.83
C ILE A 118 -11.08 16.19 -4.06
N VAL A 119 -11.45 14.96 -4.43
CA VAL A 119 -12.33 14.71 -5.58
C VAL A 119 -13.73 15.29 -5.34
N VAL A 120 -14.28 15.14 -4.14
CA VAL A 120 -15.60 15.68 -3.78
C VAL A 120 -15.60 17.21 -3.81
N GLU A 121 -14.64 17.87 -3.15
CA GLU A 121 -14.53 19.33 -3.14
C GLU A 121 -14.34 19.89 -4.56
N THR A 122 -13.49 19.23 -5.37
CA THR A 122 -13.29 19.62 -6.79
C THR A 122 -14.58 19.51 -7.59
N ARG A 123 -15.37 18.46 -7.37
CA ARG A 123 -16.67 18.27 -8.06
C ARG A 123 -17.74 19.25 -7.62
N MET A 124 -17.67 19.74 -6.38
CA MET A 124 -18.57 20.78 -5.85
C MET A 124 -18.18 22.19 -6.30
N GLY A 125 -17.02 22.36 -6.94
CA GLY A 125 -16.49 23.66 -7.36
C GLY A 125 -15.70 24.39 -6.25
N GLU A 126 -15.51 23.75 -5.09
CA GLU A 126 -14.78 24.29 -3.93
C GLU A 126 -13.26 24.11 -4.12
N LEU A 127 -12.70 24.75 -5.15
CA LEU A 127 -11.29 24.62 -5.51
C LEU A 127 -10.34 25.04 -4.38
N GLN A 128 -10.71 26.04 -3.58
CA GLN A 128 -9.88 26.49 -2.47
C GLN A 128 -9.68 25.37 -1.44
N ALA A 129 -10.76 24.69 -1.06
CA ALA A 129 -10.72 23.55 -0.14
C ALA A 129 -9.96 22.37 -0.75
N ALA A 130 -10.20 22.05 -2.02
CA ALA A 130 -9.51 20.97 -2.73
C ALA A 130 -7.99 21.20 -2.78
N LEU A 131 -7.55 22.42 -3.08
CA LEU A 131 -6.13 22.79 -3.12
C LEU A 131 -5.49 22.72 -1.72
N ALA A 132 -6.19 23.18 -0.69
CA ALA A 132 -5.70 23.09 0.69
C ALA A 132 -5.50 21.62 1.12
N LEU A 133 -6.49 20.75 0.87
CA LEU A 133 -6.37 19.32 1.14
C LEU A 133 -5.27 18.65 0.32
N GLY A 134 -5.13 19.03 -0.96
CA GLY A 134 -4.06 18.55 -1.83
C GLY A 134 -2.68 18.92 -1.33
N ALA A 135 -2.48 20.15 -0.86
CA ALA A 135 -1.21 20.59 -0.27
C ALA A 135 -0.88 19.81 1.01
N VAL A 136 -1.86 19.56 1.88
CA VAL A 136 -1.69 18.74 3.09
C VAL A 136 -1.31 17.31 2.73
N LEU A 137 -2.03 16.69 1.79
CA LEU A 137 -1.75 15.33 1.33
C LEU A 137 -0.34 15.21 0.74
N LEU A 138 0.04 16.18 -0.11
CA LEU A 138 1.37 16.22 -0.71
C LEU A 138 2.47 16.37 0.35
N GLY A 139 2.26 17.25 1.34
CA GLY A 139 3.18 17.41 2.47
C GLY A 139 3.37 16.12 3.25
N ILE A 140 2.28 15.42 3.59
CA ILE A 140 2.33 14.13 4.28
C ILE A 140 3.05 13.08 3.43
N ALA A 141 2.70 12.97 2.15
CA ALA A 141 3.30 11.99 1.25
C ALA A 141 4.82 12.20 1.11
N LEU A 142 5.26 13.45 0.97
CA LEU A 142 6.68 13.80 0.90
C LEU A 142 7.40 13.50 2.20
N LEU A 143 6.83 13.84 3.36
CA LEU A 143 7.45 13.58 4.67
C LEU A 143 7.65 12.08 4.92
N VAL A 144 6.61 11.28 4.66
CA VAL A 144 6.70 9.81 4.85
C VAL A 144 7.69 9.20 3.87
N THR A 145 7.65 9.62 2.60
CA THR A 145 8.59 9.10 1.59
C THR A 145 10.03 9.50 1.92
N ALA A 146 10.27 10.75 2.33
CA ALA A 146 11.59 11.22 2.74
C ALA A 146 12.11 10.43 3.95
N PHE A 147 11.26 10.19 4.95
CA PHE A 147 11.62 9.38 6.11
C PHE A 147 12.03 7.94 5.71
N LEU A 148 11.27 7.29 4.84
CA LEU A 148 11.60 5.95 4.35
C LEU A 148 12.91 5.91 3.55
N VAL A 149 13.19 6.94 2.74
CA VAL A 149 14.43 7.06 1.96
C VAL A 149 15.64 7.34 2.86
N ILE A 150 15.47 8.13 3.92
CA ILE A 150 16.55 8.36 4.90
C ILE A 150 16.90 7.05 5.61
N LEU A 151 15.89 6.28 6.02
CA LEU A 151 16.08 4.96 6.63
C LEU A 151 16.77 3.95 5.70
N GLU A 152 16.60 4.08 4.39
CA GLU A 152 17.32 3.26 3.41
C GLU A 152 18.84 3.57 3.38
N ARG A 153 19.22 4.82 3.65
CA ARG A 153 20.61 5.29 3.54
C ARG A 153 21.49 4.94 4.73
N GLU A 154 20.91 4.75 5.92
CA GLU A 154 21.62 4.29 7.13
C GLU A 154 21.88 2.76 7.14
#